data_AF-A0A917C8U6-F1
#
_entry.id   AF-A0A917C8U6-F1
#
_cell.length_a   1.000
_cell.length_b   1.000
_cell.length_c   1.000
_cell.angle_alpha   90.00
_cell.angle_beta   90.00
_cell.angle_gamma   90.00
#
_symmetry.space_group_name_H-M   'P 1'
#
loop_
_entity.id
_entity.type
_entity.pdbx_description
1 polymer ?
#
loop_
_entity_poly.entity_id
_entity_poly.type
_entity_poly.pdbx_seq_one_letter_code
_entity_poly.pdbx_strand_id
1 'polypeptide(L)'
;MTCLTVLPVKISGTIPQGYVPNPLFCPKIVCNEHHIFATDLKIRKTGDDVFPIYKLEVVGHIIIQNGFGEGTVEALQNRPFAQFESDGITAIIWDCVISVGLSEARSIDLTFNTITNSFEEQMI
;
A
#
# COMPACT_ATOMS: atom_id res chain seq x y z
N MET A 1 -19.47 -11.41 -9.58
CA MET A 1 -18.25 -11.21 -10.39
C MET A 1 -17.10 -10.96 -9.43
N THR A 2 -16.03 -11.75 -9.51
CA THR A 2 -14.84 -11.51 -8.69
C THR A 2 -13.88 -10.67 -9.53
N CYS A 3 -13.71 -9.41 -9.14
CA CYS A 3 -12.81 -8.47 -9.80
C CYS A 3 -11.76 -8.00 -8.79
N LEU A 4 -10.51 -7.86 -9.21
CA LEU A 4 -9.48 -7.16 -8.43
C LEU A 4 -9.25 -5.79 -9.04
N THR A 5 -9.29 -4.76 -8.22
CA THR A 5 -8.90 -3.42 -8.63
C THR A 5 -7.55 -3.07 -8.02
N VAL A 6 -6.60 -2.73 -8.90
CA VAL A 6 -5.29 -2.21 -8.55
C VAL A 6 -5.36 -0.70 -8.61
N LEU A 7 -5.17 -0.06 -7.47
CA LEU A 7 -5.29 1.38 -7.30
C LEU A 7 -3.92 2.00 -6.99
N PRO A 8 -3.37 2.83 -7.88
CA PRO A 8 -2.14 3.58 -7.60
C PRO A 8 -2.35 4.54 -6.44
N VAL A 9 -1.40 4.58 -5.52
CA VAL A 9 -1.40 5.47 -4.37
C VAL A 9 -0.04 6.11 -4.14
N LYS A 10 -0.06 7.36 -3.70
CA LYS A 10 1.10 8.05 -3.17
C LYS A 10 0.79 8.48 -1.73
N ILE A 11 1.68 8.14 -0.81
CA ILE A 11 1.61 8.58 0.59
C ILE A 11 2.86 9.39 0.90
N SER A 12 2.68 10.57 1.45
CA SER A 12 3.77 11.28 2.14
C SER A 12 3.39 11.51 3.60
N GLY A 13 4.37 11.67 4.48
CA GLY A 13 4.12 11.99 5.87
C GLY A 13 5.40 12.11 6.70
N THR A 14 5.22 12.24 8.01
CA THR A 14 6.28 12.40 9.00
C THR A 14 6.38 11.16 9.87
N ILE A 15 7.57 10.57 9.94
CA ILE A 15 7.85 9.48 10.87
C ILE A 15 8.03 10.07 12.28
N PRO A 16 7.46 9.44 13.32
CA PRO A 16 7.50 9.97 14.67
C PRO A 16 8.94 10.04 15.19
N GLN A 17 9.22 11.07 15.97
CA GLN A 17 10.54 11.31 16.54
C GLN A 17 10.99 10.13 17.41
N GLY A 18 12.28 9.80 17.35
CA GLY A 18 12.87 8.67 18.08
C GLY A 18 12.77 7.33 17.35
N TYR A 19 11.98 7.24 16.27
CA TYR A 19 12.01 6.09 15.38
C TYR A 19 12.97 6.32 14.22
N VAL A 20 13.93 5.41 14.05
CA VAL A 20 14.88 5.40 12.94
C VAL A 20 14.56 4.22 12.03
N PRO A 21 14.05 4.46 10.81
CA PRO A 21 13.71 3.38 9.89
C PRO A 21 14.96 2.60 9.49
N ASN A 22 14.90 1.28 9.61
CA ASN A 22 15.98 0.42 9.15
C ASN A 22 15.84 0.14 7.64
N PRO A 23 16.84 0.54 6.81
CA PRO A 23 16.77 0.37 5.36
C PRO A 23 16.94 -1.08 4.88
N LEU A 24 17.37 -2.00 5.76
CA LEU A 24 17.58 -3.42 5.41
C LEU A 24 16.28 -4.24 5.40
N PHE A 25 15.20 -3.70 5.99
CA PHE A 25 13.91 -4.37 6.03
C PHE A 25 12.97 -3.72 5.02
N CYS A 26 12.21 -4.54 4.31
CA CYS A 26 11.13 -4.07 3.45
C CYS A 26 9.97 -3.65 4.35
N PRO A 27 9.69 -2.35 4.52
CA PRO A 27 8.67 -1.93 5.43
C PRO A 27 7.30 -2.15 4.82
N LYS A 28 6.36 -2.56 5.66
CA LYS A 28 4.96 -2.71 5.30
C LYS A 28 4.22 -1.44 5.69
N ILE A 29 3.41 -0.92 4.77
CA ILE A 29 2.63 0.28 5.01
C ILE A 29 1.16 -0.06 4.91
N VAL A 30 0.42 0.34 5.95
CA VAL A 30 -1.02 0.09 6.04
C VAL A 30 -1.73 1.41 6.21
N CYS A 31 -2.71 1.66 5.35
CA CYS A 31 -3.57 2.83 5.45
C CYS A 31 -5.03 2.39 5.32
N ASN A 32 -5.86 2.79 6.29
CA ASN A 32 -7.28 2.46 6.30
C ASN A 32 -7.54 0.95 6.08
N GLU A 33 -6.81 0.10 6.81
CA GLU A 33 -6.85 -1.38 6.72
C GLU A 33 -6.33 -1.98 5.41
N HIS A 34 -5.93 -1.14 4.45
CA HIS A 34 -5.35 -1.58 3.19
C HIS A 34 -3.82 -1.63 3.25
N HIS A 35 -3.27 -2.76 2.83
CA HIS A 35 -1.83 -2.89 2.61
C HIS A 35 -1.44 -2.18 1.32
N ILE A 36 -0.34 -1.43 1.40
CA ILE A 36 0.24 -0.73 0.26
C ILE A 36 1.45 -1.51 -0.21
N PHE A 37 1.37 -1.99 -1.44
CA PHE A 37 2.50 -2.59 -2.13
C PHE A 37 3.38 -1.45 -2.67
N ALA A 38 4.40 -1.09 -1.90
CA ALA A 38 5.34 -0.03 -2.26
C ALA A 38 6.16 -0.46 -3.49
N THR A 39 6.10 0.35 -4.53
CA THR A 39 6.97 0.26 -5.72
C THR A 39 8.23 1.10 -5.51
N ASP A 40 8.09 2.22 -4.81
CA ASP A 40 9.18 3.11 -4.43
C ASP A 40 8.93 3.64 -3.01
N LEU A 41 10.00 3.69 -2.21
CA LEU A 41 10.00 4.21 -0.86
C LEU A 41 11.21 5.11 -0.68
N LYS A 42 10.96 6.34 -0.27
CA LYS A 42 11.97 7.34 0.03
C LYS A 42 11.81 7.82 1.45
N ILE A 43 12.88 7.71 2.21
CA ILE A 43 12.97 8.26 3.57
C ILE A 43 14.07 9.30 3.56
N ARG A 44 13.74 10.54 3.92
CA ARG A 44 14.66 11.66 3.96
C ARG A 44 14.73 12.20 5.38
N LYS A 45 15.95 12.31 5.90
CA LYS A 45 16.20 13.05 7.13
C LYS A 45 16.09 14.55 6.84
N THR A 46 15.38 15.25 7.71
CA THR A 46 15.25 16.71 7.74
C THR A 46 15.53 17.19 9.16
N GLY A 47 16.00 18.43 9.31
CA GLY A 47 16.39 18.98 10.62
C GLY A 47 17.79 18.57 11.08
N ASP A 48 18.13 18.98 12.31
CA ASP A 48 19.45 18.80 12.90
C ASP A 48 19.72 17.36 13.34
N ASP A 49 21.00 17.02 13.49
CA ASP A 49 21.43 15.69 13.90
C ASP A 49 20.95 15.27 15.30
N VAL A 50 20.69 16.25 16.18
CA VAL A 50 20.23 16.03 17.56
C VAL A 50 18.75 15.66 17.63
N PHE A 51 17.93 16.23 16.74
CA PHE A 51 16.49 15.99 16.69
C PHE A 51 16.03 15.73 15.25
N PRO A 52 16.42 14.57 14.68
CA PRO A 52 16.12 14.25 13.29
C PRO A 52 14.60 14.07 13.10
N ILE A 53 14.07 14.72 12.07
CA ILE A 53 12.70 14.49 11.59
C ILE A 53 12.80 13.74 10.27
N TYR A 54 12.25 12.53 10.21
CA TYR A 54 12.25 11.75 8.98
C TYR A 54 10.95 11.98 8.21
N LYS A 55 11.07 12.41 6.96
CA LYS A 55 9.97 12.50 6.00
C LYS A 55 9.95 11.25 5.14
N LEU A 56 8.77 10.69 4.97
CA LEU A 56 8.53 9.49 4.17
C LEU A 56 7.71 9.87 2.94
N GLU A 57 8.09 9.30 1.80
CA GLU A 57 7.31 9.31 0.57
C GLU A 57 7.27 7.89 0.02
N VAL A 58 6.08 7.42 -0.31
CA VAL A 58 5.80 6.08 -0.82
C VAL A 58 4.97 6.22 -2.07
N VAL A 59 5.37 5.51 -3.11
CA VAL A 59 4.56 5.29 -4.31
C VAL A 59 4.31 3.81 -4.41
N GLY A 60 3.05 3.42 -4.61
CA GLY A 60 2.68 2.02 -4.61
C GLY A 60 1.28 1.80 -5.12
N HIS A 61 0.74 0.63 -4.79
CA HIS A 61 -0.61 0.25 -5.18
C HIS A 61 -1.34 -0.42 -4.03
N ILE A 62 -2.65 -0.25 -4.00
CA ILE A 62 -3.57 -1.02 -3.16
C ILE A 62 -4.32 -2.00 -4.05
N ILE A 63 -4.52 -3.23 -3.58
CA ILE A 63 -5.36 -4.22 -4.27
C ILE A 63 -6.66 -4.36 -3.48
N ILE A 64 -7.79 -4.15 -4.15
CA ILE A 64 -9.13 -4.21 -3.56
C ILE A 64 -9.97 -5.23 -4.31
N GLN A 65 -10.63 -6.12 -3.57
CA GLN A 65 -11.52 -7.11 -4.14
C GLN A 65 -12.93 -6.53 -4.34
N ASN A 66 -13.54 -6.84 -5.48
CA ASN A 66 -14.89 -6.44 -5.89
C ASN A 66 -15.11 -4.94 -6.12
N GLY A 67 -14.05 -4.20 -6.48
CA GLY A 67 -14.12 -2.77 -6.81
C GLY A 67 -14.14 -1.84 -5.61
N PHE A 68 -14.40 -0.55 -5.84
CA PHE A 68 -14.53 0.45 -4.78
C PHE A 68 -15.97 0.50 -4.27
N GLY A 69 -16.17 0.38 -2.96
CA GLY A 69 -17.40 0.86 -2.35
C GLY A 69 -17.46 2.38 -2.46
N GLU A 70 -18.67 2.94 -2.43
CA GLU A 70 -18.83 4.39 -2.29
C GLU A 70 -18.06 4.86 -1.04
N GLY A 71 -17.22 5.88 -1.19
CA GLY A 71 -16.45 6.48 -0.09
C GLY A 71 -15.11 5.81 0.25
N THR A 72 -14.71 4.68 -0.37
CA THR A 72 -13.40 4.04 -0.07
C THR A 72 -12.22 4.98 -0.37
N VAL A 73 -12.25 5.66 -1.51
CA VAL A 73 -11.19 6.61 -1.91
C VAL A 73 -11.17 7.82 -1.00
N GLU A 74 -12.34 8.34 -0.64
CA GLU A 74 -12.47 9.47 0.27
C GLU A 74 -11.94 9.11 1.68
N ALA A 75 -12.25 7.91 2.18
CA ALA A 75 -11.74 7.41 3.45
C ALA A 75 -10.21 7.26 3.45
N LEU A 76 -9.61 6.88 2.32
CA LEU A 76 -8.15 6.85 2.15
C LEU A 76 -7.56 8.27 2.13
N GLN A 77 -8.13 9.19 1.38
CA GLN A 77 -7.60 10.54 1.20
C GLN A 77 -7.75 11.42 2.45
N ASN A 78 -8.83 11.25 3.22
CA ASN A 78 -9.12 12.05 4.41
C ASN A 78 -8.38 11.55 5.67
N ARG A 79 -7.55 10.51 5.57
CA ARG A 79 -6.88 9.92 6.72
C ARG A 79 -5.53 10.62 6.97
N PRO A 80 -5.35 11.30 8.12
CA PRO A 80 -4.14 12.08 8.38
C PRO A 80 -2.95 11.23 8.87
N PHE A 81 -3.07 9.90 8.85
CA PHE A 81 -2.04 8.99 9.32
C PHE A 81 -2.02 7.65 8.57
N ALA A 82 -0.87 7.01 8.57
CA ALA A 82 -0.66 5.65 8.09
C ALA A 82 0.20 4.86 9.08
N GLN A 83 0.12 3.54 9.04
CA GLN A 83 0.98 2.67 9.83
C GLN A 83 2.19 2.27 8.99
N PHE A 84 3.37 2.31 9.61
CA PHE A 84 4.64 1.89 9.06
C PHE A 84 5.19 0.78 9.94
N GLU A 85 5.26 -0.43 9.42
CA GLU A 85 5.76 -1.60 10.13
C GLU A 85 7.14 -1.97 9.56
N SER A 86 8.17 -1.95 10.41
CA SER A 86 9.50 -2.44 10.09
C SER A 86 10.15 -3.04 11.33
N ASP A 87 10.88 -4.13 11.14
CA ASP A 87 11.58 -4.85 12.24
C ASP A 87 10.68 -5.22 13.43
N GLY A 88 9.43 -5.60 13.15
CA GLY A 88 8.43 -5.95 14.18
C GLY A 88 7.89 -4.76 14.98
N ILE A 89 8.29 -3.52 14.64
CA ILE A 89 7.81 -2.29 15.28
C ILE A 89 6.82 -1.59 14.34
N THR A 90 5.65 -1.24 14.87
CA THR A 90 4.67 -0.41 14.16
C THR A 90 4.79 1.04 14.62
N ALA A 91 5.22 1.93 13.71
CA ALA A 91 5.19 3.36 13.89
C ALA A 91 3.95 3.97 13.21
N ILE A 92 3.43 5.06 13.77
CA ILE A 92 2.34 5.83 13.15
C ILE A 92 2.95 7.02 12.44
N ILE A 93 2.84 7.06 11.10
CA ILE A 93 3.22 8.20 10.29
C ILE A 93 2.16 9.28 10.48
N TRP A 94 2.58 10.49 10.81
CA TRP A 94 1.72 11.66 11.00
C TRP A 94 1.70 12.57 9.77
N ASP A 95 0.73 13.49 9.76
CA ASP A 95 0.54 14.49 8.71
C ASP A 95 0.51 13.86 7.31
N CYS A 96 -0.16 12.71 7.20
CA CYS A 96 -0.18 11.98 5.95
C CYS A 96 -0.97 12.74 4.90
N VAL A 97 -0.37 12.90 3.72
CA VAL A 97 -1.08 13.30 2.50
C VAL A 97 -1.15 12.08 1.59
N ILE A 98 -2.38 11.66 1.31
CA ILE A 98 -2.64 10.45 0.54
C ILE A 98 -3.30 10.86 -0.78
N SER A 99 -2.65 10.53 -1.89
CA SER A 99 -3.15 10.78 -3.24
C SER A 99 -3.45 9.45 -3.90
N VAL A 100 -4.61 9.39 -4.57
CA VAL A 100 -5.13 8.17 -5.18
C VAL A 100 -5.30 8.41 -6.69
N GLY A 101 -4.65 7.60 -7.51
CA GLY A 101 -4.65 7.72 -8.97
C GLY A 101 -5.84 7.03 -9.63
N LEU A 102 -7.06 7.56 -9.46
CA LEU A 102 -8.29 6.93 -9.99
C LEU A 102 -8.28 6.74 -11.52
N SER A 103 -7.72 7.68 -12.27
CA SER A 103 -7.61 7.61 -13.74
C SER A 103 -6.69 6.49 -14.22
N GLU A 104 -5.85 5.98 -13.33
CA GLU A 104 -4.84 4.96 -13.61
C GLU A 104 -5.20 3.60 -12.96
N ALA A 105 -6.36 3.54 -12.29
CA ALA A 105 -6.85 2.32 -11.67
C ALA A 105 -7.09 1.24 -12.72
N ARG A 106 -6.66 0.01 -12.42
CA ARG A 106 -6.82 -1.15 -13.30
C ARG A 106 -7.73 -2.18 -12.65
N SER A 107 -8.69 -2.68 -13.41
CA SER A 107 -9.56 -3.77 -12.98
C SER A 107 -9.17 -5.07 -13.69
N ILE A 108 -9.07 -6.15 -12.93
CA ILE A 108 -8.72 -7.49 -13.38
C ILE A 108 -9.93 -8.39 -13.11
N ASP A 109 -10.55 -8.89 -14.17
CA ASP A 109 -11.64 -9.86 -14.07
C ASP A 109 -11.05 -11.27 -13.80
N LEU A 110 -11.46 -11.88 -12.70
CA LEU A 110 -11.01 -13.22 -12.29
C LEU A 110 -11.97 -14.35 -12.69
N THR A 111 -12.93 -14.11 -13.58
CA THR A 111 -13.89 -15.13 -14.02
C THR A 111 -13.28 -16.24 -14.89
N PHE A 112 -12.00 -16.16 -15.25
CA PHE A 112 -11.27 -17.28 -15.87
C PHE A 112 -10.79 -18.28 -14.82
N ASN A 113 -11.67 -19.20 -14.42
CA ASN A 113 -11.30 -20.45 -13.77
C ASN A 113 -12.23 -21.59 -14.21
N THR A 114 -12.13 -21.98 -15.48
CA THR A 114 -12.28 -23.38 -15.86
C THR A 114 -10.93 -23.83 -16.39
N ILE A 115 -10.06 -24.32 -15.51
CA ILE A 115 -8.96 -25.19 -15.94
C ILE A 115 -9.64 -26.53 -16.24
N THR A 116 -10.02 -26.76 -17.50
CA THR A 116 -10.29 -28.11 -17.97
C THR A 116 -8.97 -28.87 -17.95
N ASN A 117 -8.74 -29.63 -16.88
CA ASN A 117 -7.78 -30.74 -16.93
C ASN A 117 -8.36 -31.80 -17.86
N SER A 118 -8.15 -31.66 -19.17
CA SER A 118 -8.32 -32.75 -20.11
C SER A 118 -7.06 -33.62 -20.08
N PHE A 119 -6.89 -34.41 -19.01
CA PHE A 119 -6.13 -35.64 -19.12
C PHE A 119 -7.14 -36.72 -19.48
N GLU A 120 -7.19 -37.03 -20.77
CA GLU A 120 -7.85 -38.22 -21.28
C GLU A 120 -7.27 -39.44 -20.54
N GLU A 121 -8.12 -40.18 -19.84
CA GLU A 121 -7.89 -41.60 -19.61
C GLU A 121 -7.89 -42.30 -20.97
N GLN A 122 -6.72 -42.41 -21.61
CA GLN A 122 -6.51 -43.40 -22.66
C GLN A 122 -5.89 -44.65 -22.03
N MET A 123 -6.79 -45.61 -21.79
CA MET A 123 -6.61 -47.07 -21.87
C MET A 123 -5.17 -47.58 -22.10
N ILE A 124 -4.66 -48.37 -21.15
CA ILE A 124 -4.06 -49.69 -21.40
C ILE A 124 -4.49 -50.65 -20.30
#